data_AF-A0A8T7ER36-F1
#
_entry.id   AF-A0A8T7ER36-F1
#
_cell.length_a   1.000
_cell.length_b   1.000
_cell.length_c   1.000
_cell.angle_alpha   90.00
_cell.angle_beta   90.00
_cell.angle_gamma   90.00
#
_symmetry.space_group_name_H-M   'P 1'
#
loop_
_entity.id
_entity.type
_entity.pdbx_description
1 polymer ?
#
loop_
_entity_poly.entity_id
_entity_poly.type
_entity_poly.pdbx_seq_one_letter_code
_entity_poly.pdbx_strand_id
1 'polypeptide(L)'
;MLHTYVGRPVVLTMRTSDVNHAFWVPTMRIKQDLLAGRTTDVRFTPILAGRYRVACAELCGGGHGSMFSYVQVYANEQEWMDRFIDVRVERILNPPTDPVEVGRSLLTEGKYPCAGCHKLDDAGLGWRHRPEPGMASPIRRRAVRRPPGNPAPRAISPTRFAIK
;
A
#
# COMPACT_ATOMS: atom_id res chain seq x y z
N MET A 1 -0.64 5.73 -10.72
CA MET A 1 0.30 6.58 -11.48
C MET A 1 1.33 5.66 -12.11
N LEU A 2 1.64 5.84 -13.40
CA LEU A 2 2.62 5.03 -14.14
C LEU A 2 3.95 5.79 -14.25
N HIS A 3 5.08 5.14 -14.00
CA HIS A 3 6.42 5.73 -14.12
C HIS A 3 7.22 4.96 -15.18
N THR A 4 7.87 5.69 -16.08
CA THR A 4 8.72 5.13 -17.15
C THR A 4 9.72 6.18 -17.62
N TYR A 5 10.60 5.88 -18.58
CA TYR A 5 11.54 6.84 -19.16
C TYR A 5 11.48 6.84 -20.69
N VAL A 6 12.05 7.87 -21.30
CA VAL A 6 12.10 8.01 -22.76
C VAL A 6 12.80 6.80 -23.40
N GLY A 7 12.18 6.24 -24.44
CA GLY A 7 12.73 5.11 -25.19
C GLY A 7 12.44 3.73 -24.60
N ARG A 8 11.89 3.63 -23.38
CA ARG A 8 11.50 2.34 -22.79
C ARG A 8 10.18 1.85 -23.38
N PRO A 9 10.14 0.67 -24.03
CA PRO A 9 8.88 0.05 -24.43
C PRO A 9 8.06 -0.33 -23.19
N VAL A 10 6.78 0.07 -23.19
CA VAL A 10 5.83 -0.24 -22.13
C VAL A 10 4.71 -1.10 -22.71
N VAL A 11 4.40 -2.20 -22.01
CA VAL A 11 3.21 -3.01 -22.25
C VAL A 11 2.35 -2.93 -21.01
N LEU A 12 1.13 -2.43 -21.14
CA LEU A 12 0.14 -2.41 -20.08
C LEU A 12 -0.93 -3.46 -20.39
N THR A 13 -0.99 -4.51 -19.57
CA THR A 13 -2.06 -5.49 -19.57
C THR A 13 -3.09 -5.08 -18.53
N MET A 14 -4.29 -4.72 -18.98
CA MET A 14 -5.30 -4.06 -18.16
C MET A 14 -6.60 -4.86 -18.17
N ARG A 15 -7.30 -4.83 -17.04
CA ARG A 15 -8.63 -5.41 -16.86
C ARG A 15 -9.43 -4.52 -15.92
N THR A 16 -10.72 -4.44 -16.15
CA THR A 16 -11.67 -3.79 -15.23
C THR A 16 -12.42 -4.83 -14.39
N SER A 17 -12.76 -4.47 -13.15
CA SER A 17 -13.51 -5.31 -12.20
C SER A 17 -14.98 -4.92 -12.07
N ASP A 18 -15.36 -3.72 -12.51
CA ASP A 18 -16.70 -3.16 -12.32
C ASP A 18 -17.42 -2.93 -13.67
N VAL A 19 -17.15 -1.81 -14.33
CA VAL A 19 -17.78 -1.36 -15.58
C VAL A 19 -16.73 -1.10 -16.65
N ASN A 20 -17.18 -0.73 -17.85
CA ASN A 20 -16.26 -0.35 -18.92
C ASN A 20 -15.54 0.96 -18.57
N HIS A 21 -14.24 1.00 -18.84
CA HIS A 21 -13.41 2.20 -18.76
C HIS A 21 -12.60 2.34 -20.05
N ALA A 22 -11.88 3.46 -20.20
CA ALA A 22 -10.90 3.58 -21.26
C ALA A 22 -9.65 4.31 -20.77
N PHE A 23 -8.49 3.68 -20.91
CA PHE A 23 -7.19 4.31 -20.66
C PHE A 23 -6.87 5.24 -21.82
N TRP A 24 -6.81 6.55 -21.58
CA TRP A 24 -6.53 7.53 -22.63
C TRP A 24 -5.47 8.55 -22.22
N VAL A 25 -4.44 8.69 -23.05
CA VAL A 25 -3.39 9.71 -22.95
C VAL A 25 -3.37 10.53 -24.24
N PRO A 26 -4.06 11.68 -24.29
CA PRO A 26 -4.26 12.43 -25.54
C PRO A 26 -2.95 12.85 -26.22
N THR A 27 -1.98 13.33 -25.44
CA THR A 27 -0.68 13.82 -25.95
C THR A 27 0.17 12.71 -26.57
N MET A 28 -0.04 11.46 -26.17
CA MET A 28 0.63 10.30 -26.75
C MET A 28 -0.20 9.62 -27.85
N ARG A 29 -1.45 10.07 -28.08
CA ARG A 29 -2.42 9.46 -29.00
C ARG A 29 -2.69 7.98 -28.68
N ILE A 30 -2.66 7.62 -27.40
CA ILE A 30 -2.92 6.25 -26.93
C ILE A 30 -4.29 6.22 -26.31
N LYS A 31 -5.19 5.38 -26.84
CA LYS A 31 -6.46 5.02 -26.22
C LYS A 31 -6.61 3.50 -26.24
N GLN A 32 -7.01 2.91 -25.12
CA GLN A 32 -7.39 1.50 -25.04
C GLN A 32 -8.58 1.34 -24.11
N ASP A 33 -9.64 0.71 -24.60
CA ASP A 33 -10.83 0.43 -23.81
C ASP A 33 -10.59 -0.81 -22.94
N LEU A 34 -11.13 -0.78 -21.72
CA LEU A 34 -11.14 -1.85 -20.74
C LEU A 34 -12.58 -2.33 -20.63
N LEU A 35 -12.88 -3.46 -21.29
CA LEU A 35 -14.21 -4.07 -21.28
C LEU A 35 -14.33 -5.08 -20.14
N ALA A 36 -15.45 -5.06 -19.43
CA ALA A 36 -15.70 -6.00 -18.34
C ALA A 36 -15.57 -7.45 -18.82
N GLY A 37 -14.85 -8.26 -18.03
CA GLY A 37 -14.59 -9.67 -18.34
C GLY A 37 -13.47 -9.93 -19.34
N ARG A 38 -12.91 -8.91 -20.00
CA ARG A 38 -11.81 -9.03 -20.96
C ARG A 38 -10.52 -8.43 -20.41
N THR A 39 -9.40 -8.96 -20.88
CA THR A 39 -8.07 -8.37 -20.67
C THR A 39 -7.66 -7.71 -21.97
N THR A 40 -7.22 -6.45 -21.90
CA THR A 40 -6.74 -5.70 -23.06
C THR A 40 -5.31 -5.23 -22.84
N ASP A 41 -4.53 -5.25 -23.90
CA ASP A 41 -3.14 -4.78 -23.89
C ASP A 41 -3.04 -3.44 -24.62
N VAL A 42 -2.23 -2.53 -24.10
CA VAL A 42 -1.74 -1.39 -24.87
C VAL A 42 -0.22 -1.33 -24.83
N ARG A 43 0.38 -1.03 -25.98
CA ARG A 43 1.83 -0.96 -26.14
C ARG A 43 2.21 0.44 -26.62
N PHE A 44 3.20 1.04 -25.97
CA PHE A 44 3.72 2.33 -26.40
C PHE A 44 5.14 2.55 -25.90
N THR A 45 5.86 3.43 -26.60
CA THR A 45 7.20 3.87 -26.21
C THR A 45 7.18 5.38 -26.08
N PRO A 46 7.38 5.94 -24.88
CA PRO A 46 7.45 7.39 -24.69
C PRO A 46 8.67 7.97 -25.43
N ILE A 47 8.47 9.07 -26.16
CA ILE A 47 9.53 9.75 -26.91
C ILE A 47 9.95 11.09 -26.31
N LEU A 48 9.17 11.61 -25.35
CA LEU A 48 9.41 12.89 -24.68
C LEU A 48 9.20 12.74 -23.18
N ALA A 49 10.09 13.36 -22.41
CA ALA A 49 9.99 13.42 -20.97
C ALA A 49 8.89 14.40 -20.53
N GLY A 50 8.23 14.11 -19.41
CA GLY A 50 7.18 14.96 -18.88
C GLY A 50 6.14 14.20 -18.07
N ARG A 51 5.17 14.95 -17.55
CA ARG A 51 4.02 14.40 -16.82
C ARG A 51 2.78 14.52 -17.67
N TYR A 52 2.19 13.38 -18.02
CA TYR A 52 1.06 13.30 -18.93
C TYR A 52 -0.18 12.83 -18.19
N ARG A 53 -1.31 13.52 -18.42
CA ARG A 53 -2.58 13.14 -17.81
C ARG A 53 -3.14 11.92 -18.53
N VAL A 54 -3.53 10.92 -17.75
CA VAL A 54 -4.37 9.80 -18.17
C VAL A 54 -5.81 10.16 -17.78
N ALA A 55 -6.75 10.08 -18.71
CA ALA A 55 -8.17 10.28 -18.42
C ALA A 55 -8.96 9.01 -18.74
N CYS A 56 -10.04 8.77 -18.01
CA CYS A 56 -11.05 7.81 -18.44
C CYS A 56 -11.80 8.39 -19.64
N ALA A 57 -11.84 7.67 -20.76
CA ALA A 57 -12.50 8.10 -22.00
C ALA A 57 -13.76 7.28 -22.36
N GLU A 58 -14.34 6.61 -21.37
CA GLU A 58 -15.59 5.83 -21.45
C GLU A 58 -16.45 6.19 -20.23
N LEU A 59 -17.75 6.44 -20.43
CA LEU A 59 -18.61 6.91 -19.35
C LEU A 59 -18.83 5.79 -18.31
N CYS A 60 -18.13 5.91 -17.18
CA CYS A 60 -18.04 4.85 -16.17
C CYS A 60 -18.82 5.15 -14.87
N GLY A 61 -19.74 6.13 -14.90
CA GLY A 61 -20.59 6.49 -13.76
C GLY A 61 -20.37 7.91 -13.24
N GLY A 62 -20.92 8.22 -12.06
CA GLY A 62 -20.94 9.58 -11.49
C GLY A 62 -19.56 10.19 -11.22
N GLY A 63 -18.53 9.36 -11.05
CA GLY A 63 -17.14 9.80 -10.85
C GLY A 63 -16.35 10.03 -12.15
N HIS A 64 -16.95 9.83 -13.33
CA HIS A 64 -16.24 9.76 -14.61
C HIS A 64 -15.32 10.97 -14.87
N GLY A 65 -15.80 12.20 -14.68
CA GLY A 65 -15.00 13.42 -14.90
C GLY A 65 -13.80 13.58 -13.95
N SER A 66 -13.83 12.90 -12.80
CA SER A 66 -12.74 12.91 -11.81
C SER A 66 -11.84 11.68 -11.91
N MET A 67 -12.14 10.75 -12.83
CA MET A 67 -11.34 9.54 -13.02
C MET A 67 -10.15 9.82 -13.93
N PHE A 68 -9.05 10.28 -13.32
CA PHE A 68 -7.80 10.53 -14.01
C PHE A 68 -6.59 10.05 -13.20
N SER A 69 -5.47 9.87 -13.89
CA SER A 69 -4.18 9.49 -13.32
C SER A 69 -3.08 10.20 -14.11
N TYR A 70 -1.82 9.83 -13.89
CA TYR A 70 -0.69 10.38 -14.62
C TYR A 70 0.28 9.28 -15.08
N VAL A 71 0.91 9.53 -16.22
CA VAL A 71 2.15 8.89 -16.65
C VAL A 71 3.29 9.88 -16.43
N GLN A 72 4.24 9.55 -15.58
CA GLN A 72 5.49 10.27 -15.43
C GLN A 72 6.54 9.62 -16.32
N VAL A 73 7.05 10.39 -17.28
CA VAL A 73 8.16 10.00 -18.16
C VAL A 73 9.39 10.77 -17.74
N TYR A 74 10.43 10.07 -17.29
CA TYR A 74 11.73 10.65 -16.97
C TYR A 74 12.61 10.75 -18.22
N ALA A 75 13.62 11.61 -18.18
CA ALA A 75 14.48 11.86 -19.34
C ALA A 75 15.29 10.63 -19.76
N ASN A 76 15.73 9.83 -18.79
CA ASN A 76 16.50 8.62 -19.01
C ASN A 76 16.29 7.61 -17.87
N GLU A 77 16.88 6.43 -18.02
CA GLU A 77 16.78 5.34 -17.04
C GLU A 77 17.39 5.72 -15.69
N GLN A 78 18.53 6.41 -15.68
CA GLN A 78 19.20 6.81 -14.43
C GLN A 78 18.29 7.71 -13.59
N GLU A 79 17.69 8.75 -14.19
CA GLU A 79 16.77 9.64 -13.48
C GLU A 79 15.52 8.88 -12.98
N TRP A 80 15.01 7.93 -13.77
CA TRP A 80 13.91 7.06 -13.34
C TRP A 80 14.30 6.21 -12.13
N MET A 81 15.48 5.57 -12.15
CA MET A 81 15.99 4.80 -11.03
C MET A 81 16.13 5.68 -9.79
N ASP A 82 16.81 6.83 -9.90
CA ASP A 82 17.11 7.70 -8.76
C ASP A 82 15.84 8.30 -8.12
N ARG A 83 14.82 8.62 -8.92
CA ARG A 83 13.63 9.35 -8.45
C ARG A 83 12.42 8.47 -8.16
N PHE A 84 12.31 7.31 -8.81
CA PHE A 84 11.17 6.41 -8.66
C PHE A 84 11.55 5.12 -7.96
N ILE A 85 12.66 4.48 -8.33
CA ILE A 85 13.19 3.30 -7.64
C ILE A 85 13.99 3.79 -6.43
N ASP A 86 13.28 4.28 -5.40
CA ASP A 86 13.93 4.58 -4.13
C ASP A 86 14.57 3.29 -3.60
N VAL A 87 15.86 3.35 -3.24
CA VAL A 87 16.61 2.27 -2.59
C VAL A 87 15.87 1.73 -1.34
N ARG A 88 14.98 2.53 -0.74
CA ARG A 88 14.07 2.10 0.34
C ARG A 88 12.97 1.17 -0.16
N VAL A 89 12.40 1.41 -1.34
CA VAL A 89 11.43 0.51 -1.98
C VAL A 89 12.15 -0.78 -2.40
N GLU A 90 13.37 -0.69 -2.90
CA GLU A 90 14.19 -1.88 -3.15
C GLU A 90 14.46 -2.66 -1.86
N ARG A 91 14.75 -2.00 -0.73
CA ARG A 91 14.86 -2.67 0.58
C ARG A 91 13.55 -3.27 1.08
N ILE A 92 12.40 -2.73 0.69
CA ILE A 92 11.07 -3.28 1.08
C ILE A 92 10.72 -4.48 0.19
N LEU A 93 10.98 -4.40 -1.11
CA LEU A 93 10.65 -5.44 -2.09
C LEU A 93 11.67 -6.59 -2.07
N ASN A 94 12.95 -6.26 -1.83
CA ASN A 94 14.07 -7.17 -1.62
C ASN A 94 14.63 -6.95 -0.22
N PRO A 95 13.92 -7.38 0.84
CA PRO A 95 14.44 -7.29 2.18
C PRO A 95 15.75 -8.08 2.29
N PRO A 96 16.73 -7.61 3.10
CA PRO A 96 17.84 -8.43 3.55
C PRO A 96 17.36 -9.82 4.00
N THR A 97 18.24 -10.82 3.91
CA THR A 97 17.95 -12.26 3.99
C THR A 97 17.23 -12.75 5.27
N ASP A 98 16.92 -11.87 6.21
CA ASP A 98 16.05 -12.14 7.36
C ASP A 98 15.09 -10.95 7.66
N PRO A 99 13.77 -11.09 7.40
CA PRO A 99 12.76 -10.11 7.79
C PRO A 99 12.75 -9.77 9.29
N VAL A 100 13.22 -10.68 10.16
CA VAL A 100 13.32 -10.44 11.60
C VAL A 100 14.41 -9.41 11.92
N GLU A 101 15.53 -9.45 11.20
CA GLU A 101 16.63 -8.49 11.36
C GLU A 101 16.24 -7.09 10.89
N VAL A 102 15.49 -7.00 9.78
CA VAL A 102 14.90 -5.75 9.27
C VAL A 102 13.88 -5.17 10.25
N GLY A 103 12.99 -6.02 10.79
CA GLY A 103 12.04 -5.61 11.81
C GLY A 103 12.74 -5.09 13.07
N ARG A 104 13.83 -5.76 13.49
CA ARG A 104 14.65 -5.35 14.63
C ARG A 104 15.31 -4.00 14.39
N SER A 105 15.93 -3.77 13.23
CA SER A 105 16.60 -2.50 12.91
C SER A 105 15.62 -1.32 12.84
N LEU A 106 14.44 -1.50 12.25
CA LEU A 106 13.40 -0.47 12.21
C LEU A 106 12.93 -0.03 13.61
N LEU A 107 12.96 -0.94 14.58
CA LEU A 107 12.55 -0.67 15.96
C LEU A 107 13.68 -0.07 16.80
N THR A 108 14.94 -0.44 16.54
CA THR A 108 16.11 0.07 17.29
C THR A 108 16.67 1.39 16.75
N GLU A 109 16.62 1.62 15.43
CA GLU A 109 17.13 2.84 14.79
C GLU A 109 16.28 4.09 15.10
N GLY A 110 15.11 3.92 15.72
CA GLY A 110 14.23 5.05 16.11
C GLY A 110 13.62 5.80 14.93
N LYS A 111 13.74 5.26 13.71
CA LYS A 111 13.21 5.85 12.47
C LYS A 111 11.69 5.97 12.48
N TYR A 112 11.01 5.08 13.20
CA TYR A 112 9.59 5.18 13.51
C TYR A 112 9.40 5.07 15.04
N PRO A 113 8.51 5.86 15.67
CA PRO A 113 8.34 5.89 17.13
C PRO A 113 7.55 4.66 17.66
N CYS A 114 7.67 3.50 17.03
CA CYS A 114 6.99 2.26 17.42
C CYS A 114 7.46 1.80 18.81
N ALA A 115 8.77 1.86 19.08
CA ALA A 115 9.37 1.47 20.36
C ALA A 115 8.96 2.36 21.55
N GLY A 116 8.40 3.55 21.27
CA GLY A 116 7.86 4.44 22.29
C GLY A 116 6.61 3.86 22.97
N CYS A 117 5.79 3.12 22.21
CA CYS A 117 4.55 2.50 22.70
C CYS A 117 4.64 0.96 22.81
N HIS A 118 5.51 0.32 22.01
CA HIS A 118 5.61 -1.13 21.89
C HIS A 118 7.03 -1.60 22.18
N LYS A 119 7.24 -2.28 23.32
CA LYS A 119 8.54 -2.89 23.64
C LYS A 119 8.54 -4.32 23.12
N LEU A 120 9.50 -4.65 22.25
CA LEU A 120 9.86 -6.05 22.02
C LEU A 120 10.73 -6.51 23.19
N ASP A 121 10.26 -7.49 23.94
CA ASP A 121 11.09 -8.26 24.86
C ASP A 121 11.20 -9.71 24.37
N ASP A 122 12.21 -10.43 24.83
CA ASP A 122 12.41 -11.85 24.50
C ASP A 122 11.37 -12.76 25.19
N ALA A 123 10.46 -12.17 25.97
CA ALA A 123 9.35 -12.82 26.64
C ALA A 123 8.10 -12.87 25.73
N GLY A 124 8.25 -13.42 24.53
CA GLY A 124 7.21 -13.80 23.57
C GLY A 124 5.88 -13.04 23.62
N LEU A 125 5.64 -12.14 22.64
CA LEU A 125 4.34 -11.52 22.29
C LEU A 125 3.34 -11.32 23.45
N GLY A 126 3.81 -10.81 24.58
CA GLY A 126 2.97 -10.33 25.66
C GLY A 126 2.79 -8.83 25.52
N TRP A 127 1.67 -8.37 24.92
CA TRP A 127 1.30 -6.96 24.91
C TRP A 127 1.00 -6.48 26.34
N ARG A 128 2.04 -6.15 27.11
CA ARG A 128 1.89 -5.43 28.37
C ARG A 128 1.89 -3.95 28.06
N HIS A 129 0.70 -3.35 28.04
CA HIS A 129 0.58 -1.89 28.03
C HIS A 129 1.46 -1.31 29.14
N ARG A 130 2.33 -0.37 28.78
CA ARG A 130 3.03 0.46 29.77
C ARG A 130 1.94 1.28 30.49
N PRO A 131 1.82 1.21 31.83
CA PRO A 131 0.96 2.14 32.53
C PRO A 131 1.51 3.55 32.30
N GLU A 132 0.67 4.46 31.83
CA GLU A 132 1.06 5.84 31.56
C GLU A 132 1.62 6.50 32.83
N PRO A 133 2.55 7.47 32.71
CA PRO A 133 3.03 8.25 33.83
C PRO A 133 1.90 9.13 34.37
N GLY A 134 1.05 8.55 35.22
CA GLY A 134 -0.17 9.15 35.75
C GLY A 134 -1.10 8.15 36.46
N MET A 135 -0.88 6.83 36.30
CA MET A 135 -1.71 5.79 36.92
C MET A 135 -1.50 5.56 38.44
N ALA A 136 -0.73 6.41 39.13
CA ALA A 136 -0.54 6.34 40.58
C ALA A 136 -1.57 7.16 41.39
N SER A 137 -2.64 7.69 40.77
CA SER A 137 -3.65 8.46 41.51
C SER A 137 -4.66 7.53 42.23
N PRO A 138 -4.92 7.74 43.54
CA PRO A 138 -5.77 6.86 44.36
C PRO A 138 -7.27 6.87 43.97
N ILE A 139 -7.70 7.74 43.06
CA ILE A 139 -9.12 7.99 42.74
C ILE A 139 -9.80 6.82 41.96
N ARG A 140 -9.07 5.82 41.45
CA ARG A 140 -9.67 4.69 40.68
C ARG A 140 -9.56 3.29 41.29
N ARG A 141 -9.27 3.14 42.59
CA ARG A 141 -9.39 1.83 43.30
C ARG A 141 -10.83 1.32 43.48
N ARG A 142 -11.82 1.83 42.72
CA ARG A 142 -13.22 1.40 42.78
C ARG A 142 -13.67 0.51 41.61
N ALA A 143 -12.81 0.26 40.62
CA ALA A 143 -13.18 -0.46 39.40
C ALA A 143 -12.66 -1.91 39.29
N VAL A 144 -12.28 -2.57 40.39
CA VAL A 144 -11.70 -3.94 40.38
C VAL A 144 -12.57 -4.98 41.11
N ARG A 145 -13.85 -4.73 41.35
CA ARG A 145 -14.78 -5.78 41.82
C ARG A 145 -15.95 -5.94 40.88
N ARG A 146 -15.82 -6.88 39.94
CA ARG A 146 -16.92 -7.39 39.12
C ARG A 146 -17.62 -8.52 39.92
N PRO A 147 -18.94 -8.45 40.17
CA PRO A 147 -19.64 -9.51 40.89
C PRO A 147 -19.75 -10.79 40.03
N PRO A 148 -19.73 -11.99 40.64
CA PRO A 148 -19.81 -13.26 39.92
C PRO A 148 -21.26 -13.50 39.47
N GLY A 149 -21.47 -13.83 38.19
CA GLY A 149 -22.79 -14.23 37.72
C GLY A 149 -23.15 -13.99 36.25
N ASN A 150 -22.25 -13.51 35.39
CA ASN A 150 -22.57 -13.33 33.96
C ASN A 150 -21.62 -14.13 33.07
N PRO A 151 -22.06 -15.20 32.37
CA PRO A 151 -21.19 -15.97 31.48
C PRO A 151 -20.76 -15.10 30.29
N ALA A 152 -19.48 -15.22 29.90
CA ALA A 152 -18.92 -14.53 28.74
C ALA A 152 -19.64 -14.96 27.44
N PRO A 153 -19.81 -14.04 26.45
CA PRO A 153 -20.28 -14.46 25.13
C PRO A 153 -19.27 -15.44 24.52
N ARG A 154 -19.80 -16.54 23.96
CA ARG A 154 -19.02 -17.64 23.38
C ARG A 154 -18.05 -17.12 22.31
N ALA A 155 -16.80 -17.59 22.38
CA ALA A 155 -15.78 -17.33 21.38
C ALA A 155 -16.22 -17.86 20.00
N ILE A 156 -16.15 -17.00 18.98
CA ILE A 156 -16.30 -17.40 17.58
C ILE A 156 -15.02 -18.14 17.19
N SER A 157 -15.16 -19.40 16.76
CA SER A 157 -14.06 -20.24 16.28
C SER A 157 -13.42 -19.65 15.01
N PRO A 158 -12.08 -19.60 14.89
CA PRO A 158 -11.44 -19.19 13.65
C PRO A 158 -11.43 -20.35 12.66
N THR A 159 -12.26 -20.26 11.62
CA THR A 159 -12.20 -21.13 10.45
C THR A 159 -10.84 -20.97 9.76
N ARG A 160 -10.04 -22.04 9.73
CA ARG A 160 -8.80 -22.12 8.95
C ARG A 160 -9.15 -22.13 7.45
N PHE A 161 -8.68 -21.13 6.70
CA PHE A 161 -8.55 -21.21 5.25
C PHE A 161 -7.08 -21.43 4.91
N ALA A 162 -6.78 -22.61 4.35
CA ALA A 162 -5.51 -22.91 3.73
C ALA A 162 -5.60 -22.53 2.24
N ILE A 163 -4.57 -21.82 1.75
CA ILE A 163 -4.36 -21.58 0.32
C ILE A 163 -3.35 -22.65 -0.14
N LYS A 164 -3.72 -23.43 -1.17
CA LYS A 164 -2.80 -24.23 -1.97
C LYS A 164 -2.29 -23.37 -3.13
#